data_AF-A0A355SG20-F1
#
_entry.id   AF-A0A355SG20-F1
#
_cell.length_a   1.000
_cell.length_b   1.000
_cell.length_c   1.000
_cell.angle_alpha   90.00
_cell.angle_beta   90.00
_cell.angle_gamma   90.00
#
_symmetry.space_group_name_H-M   'P 1'
#
loop_
_entity.id
_entity.type
_entity.pdbx_description
1 polymer ?
#
loop_
_entity_poly.entity_id
_entity_poly.type
_entity_poly.pdbx_seq_one_letter_code
_entity_poly.pdbx_strand_id
1 'polypeptide(L)'
;MNIEENKSLNDKANLAINKLKKRSSFIRYAKRNYGLYLMLISGLVYLFIFHYIPMYGIVLAFKDFDMFAGENPFISIIKSPWVGLKVFKDVFSRPDFYNVFRNTLIISTYKIFFL
;
A
#
# COMPACT_ATOMS: atom_id res chain seq x y z
N MET A 1 -17.66 16.92 -50.18
CA MET A 1 -16.91 17.35 -48.97
C MET A 1 -17.76 17.40 -47.70
N ASN A 2 -19.06 17.75 -47.74
CA ASN A 2 -19.88 17.96 -46.53
C ASN A 2 -20.51 16.70 -45.88
N ILE A 3 -20.44 15.51 -46.51
CA ILE A 3 -21.16 14.31 -46.02
C ILE A 3 -20.32 13.50 -45.03
N GLU A 4 -19.01 13.39 -45.25
CA GLU A 4 -18.09 12.65 -44.37
C GLU A 4 -17.81 13.41 -43.07
N GLU A 5 -17.75 14.74 -43.14
CA GLU A 5 -17.55 15.60 -41.98
C GLU A 5 -18.75 15.55 -41.03
N ASN A 6 -19.98 15.53 -41.56
CA ASN A 6 -21.21 15.43 -40.77
C ASN A 6 -21.34 14.05 -40.09
N LYS A 7 -20.92 12.98 -40.76
CA LYS A 7 -20.86 11.62 -40.18
C LYS A 7 -19.84 11.54 -39.05
N SER A 8 -18.64 12.08 -39.25
CA SER A 8 -17.58 12.17 -38.23
C SER A 8 -18.01 12.99 -37.00
N LEU A 9 -18.73 14.10 -37.22
CA LEU A 9 -19.27 14.93 -36.14
C LEU A 9 -20.35 14.18 -35.34
N ASN A 10 -21.23 13.45 -36.02
CA ASN A 10 -22.30 12.68 -35.38
C ASN A 10 -21.76 11.46 -34.61
N ASP A 11 -20.73 10.79 -35.13
CA ASP A 11 -20.05 9.69 -34.45
C ASP A 11 -19.33 10.16 -33.18
N LYS A 12 -18.66 11.33 -33.24
CA LYS A 12 -18.05 11.96 -32.06
C LYS A 12 -19.09 12.38 -31.02
N ALA A 13 -20.23 12.93 -31.46
CA ALA A 13 -21.34 13.30 -30.59
C ALA A 13 -21.94 12.06 -29.90
N ASN A 14 -22.19 10.98 -30.64
CA ASN A 14 -22.69 9.72 -30.10
C ASN A 14 -21.71 9.07 -29.13
N LEU A 15 -20.40 9.15 -29.40
CA LEU A 15 -19.36 8.65 -28.51
C LEU A 15 -19.29 9.44 -27.20
N ALA A 16 -19.44 10.77 -27.26
CA ALA A 16 -19.52 11.63 -26.08
C ALA A 16 -20.79 11.35 -25.24
N ILE A 17 -21.95 11.23 -25.89
CA ILE A 17 -23.23 10.91 -25.23
C ILE A 17 -23.17 9.55 -24.53
N ASN A 18 -22.62 8.52 -25.19
CA ASN A 18 -22.45 7.21 -24.56
C ASN A 18 -21.48 7.25 -23.37
N LYS A 19 -20.40 8.03 -23.46
CA LYS A 19 -19.47 8.24 -22.33
C LYS A 19 -20.17 8.88 -21.13
N LEU A 20 -21.01 9.89 -21.36
CA LEU A 20 -21.79 10.57 -20.31
C LEU A 20 -22.85 9.65 -19.70
N LYS A 21 -23.57 8.87 -20.53
CA LYS A 21 -24.59 7.91 -20.08
C LYS A 21 -23.97 6.76 -19.27
N LYS A 22 -22.78 6.28 -19.66
CA LYS A 22 -22.01 5.25 -18.95
C LYS A 22 -21.48 5.73 -17.59
N ARG A 23 -21.01 6.98 -17.49
CA ARG A 23 -20.64 7.61 -16.19
C ARG A 23 -21.82 7.73 -15.23
N SER A 24 -23.00 8.09 -15.75
CA SER A 24 -24.23 8.20 -14.94
C SER A 24 -24.65 6.84 -14.35
N SER A 25 -24.47 5.76 -15.11
CA SER A 25 -24.77 4.39 -14.68
C SER A 25 -23.91 3.95 -13.49
N PHE A 26 -22.61 4.27 -13.49
CA PHE A 26 -21.70 3.88 -12.40
C PHE A 26 -21.99 4.62 -11.09
N ILE A 27 -22.24 5.94 -11.15
CA ILE A 27 -22.58 6.73 -9.95
C ILE A 27 -23.95 6.32 -9.40
N ARG A 28 -24.92 6.02 -10.28
CA ARG A 28 -26.23 5.50 -9.88
C ARG A 28 -26.11 4.12 -9.23
N TYR A 29 -25.24 3.25 -9.74
CA TYR A 29 -24.94 1.95 -9.14
C TYR A 29 -24.25 2.08 -7.78
N ALA A 30 -23.28 2.98 -7.64
CA ALA A 30 -22.62 3.24 -6.37
C ALA A 30 -23.58 3.80 -5.30
N LYS A 31 -24.44 4.77 -5.67
CA LYS A 31 -25.48 5.29 -4.77
C LYS A 31 -26.50 4.22 -4.37
N ARG A 32 -26.89 3.33 -5.28
CA ARG A 32 -27.83 2.23 -4.97
C ARG A 32 -27.27 1.23 -3.97
N ASN A 33 -25.94 1.06 -3.95
CA ASN A 33 -25.24 0.10 -3.10
C ASN A 33 -24.48 0.76 -1.93
N TYR A 34 -24.85 1.98 -1.52
CA TYR A 34 -24.10 2.74 -0.50
C TYR A 34 -23.88 1.95 0.81
N GLY A 35 -24.84 1.13 1.24
CA GLY A 35 -24.74 0.31 2.45
C GLY A 35 -23.59 -0.71 2.40
N LEU A 36 -23.35 -1.32 1.23
CA LEU A 36 -22.22 -2.24 1.03
C LEU A 36 -20.88 -1.49 1.13
N TYR A 37 -20.82 -0.29 0.57
CA TYR A 37 -19.62 0.56 0.69
C TYR A 37 -19.40 1.05 2.12
N LEU A 38 -20.47 1.27 2.91
CA LEU A 38 -20.36 1.66 4.31
C LEU A 38 -19.84 0.51 5.20
N MET A 39 -20.23 -0.73 4.92
CA MET A 39 -19.64 -1.90 5.57
C MET A 39 -18.17 -2.07 5.17
N LEU A 40 -17.86 -1.91 3.87
CA LEU A 40 -16.50 -1.97 3.37
C LEU A 40 -15.60 -0.89 3.98
N ILE A 41 -16.07 0.35 4.08
CA ILE A 41 -15.27 1.46 4.61
C ILE A 41 -14.92 1.23 6.08
N SER A 42 -15.82 0.63 6.87
CA SER A 42 -15.52 0.26 8.26
C SER A 42 -14.37 -0.73 8.36
N GLY A 43 -14.39 -1.79 7.54
CA GLY A 43 -13.29 -2.76 7.46
C GLY A 43 -11.98 -2.15 6.94
N LEU A 44 -12.06 -1.28 5.94
CA LEU A 44 -10.90 -0.56 5.41
C LEU A 44 -10.29 0.38 6.45
N VAL A 45 -11.10 1.13 7.19
CA VAL A 45 -10.61 2.04 8.24
C VAL A 45 -9.86 1.26 9.31
N TYR A 46 -10.42 0.12 9.74
CA TYR A 46 -9.72 -0.78 10.66
C TYR A 46 -8.38 -1.25 10.10
N LEU A 47 -8.37 -1.73 8.84
CA LEU A 47 -7.14 -2.19 8.19
C LEU A 47 -6.10 -1.07 8.07
N PHE A 48 -6.51 0.13 7.67
CA PHE A 48 -5.61 1.28 7.56
C PHE A 48 -4.98 1.63 8.90
N ILE A 49 -5.80 1.76 9.95
CA ILE A 49 -5.32 2.19 11.27
C ILE A 49 -4.42 1.12 11.91
N PHE A 50 -4.82 -0.14 11.87
CA PHE A 50 -4.14 -1.19 12.64
C PHE A 50 -3.10 -1.99 11.85
N HIS A 51 -3.14 -1.98 10.52
CA HIS A 51 -2.20 -2.73 9.70
C HIS A 51 -1.30 -1.81 8.88
N TYR A 52 -1.85 -0.77 8.27
CA TYR A 52 -1.06 0.11 7.39
C TYR A 52 -0.24 1.16 8.15
N ILE A 53 -0.80 1.77 9.20
CA ILE A 53 -0.03 2.75 10.02
C ILE A 53 1.19 2.11 10.67
N PRO A 54 1.13 0.92 11.31
CA PRO A 54 2.32 0.30 11.90
C PRO A 54 3.43 -0.01 10.89
N MET A 55 3.10 -0.21 9.60
CA MET A 55 4.11 -0.40 8.55
C MET A 55 4.99 0.82 8.32
N TYR A 56 4.62 2.01 8.83
CA TYR A 56 5.52 3.17 8.85
C TYR A 56 6.85 2.87 9.58
N GLY A 57 6.85 1.92 10.52
CA GLY A 57 8.04 1.47 11.22
C GLY A 57 9.12 0.84 10.33
N ILE A 58 8.81 0.45 9.09
CA ILE A 58 9.81 -0.09 8.14
C ILE A 58 10.93 0.93 7.87
N VAL A 59 10.62 2.23 7.98
CA VAL A 59 11.59 3.31 7.79
C VAL A 59 12.73 3.27 8.82
N LEU A 60 12.54 2.68 10.01
CA LEU A 60 13.60 2.53 11.01
C LEU A 60 14.79 1.74 10.48
N ALA A 61 14.56 0.77 9.58
CA ALA A 61 15.65 -0.01 9.01
C ALA A 61 16.65 0.82 8.19
N PHE A 62 16.28 2.06 7.83
CA PHE A 62 17.11 2.99 7.05
C PHE A 62 17.63 4.18 7.86
N LYS A 63 17.28 4.27 9.14
CA LYS A 63 17.62 5.39 10.02
C LYS A 63 18.45 4.92 11.22
N ASP A 64 19.33 5.79 11.69
CA ASP A 64 20.00 5.58 12.98
C ASP A 64 19.02 5.99 14.09
N PHE A 65 18.13 5.05 14.45
CA PHE A 65 17.02 5.33 15.36
C PHE A 65 17.53 5.52 16.78
N ASP A 66 17.30 6.70 17.34
CA ASP A 66 17.57 7.01 18.73
C ASP A 66 16.24 7.26 19.44
N MET A 67 15.92 6.37 20.39
CA MET A 67 14.68 6.42 21.16
C MET A 67 14.58 7.69 22.04
N PHE A 68 15.70 8.33 22.36
CA PHE A 68 15.76 9.54 23.19
C PHE A 68 15.80 10.85 22.40
N ALA A 69 15.81 10.79 21.06
CA ALA A 69 15.88 11.98 20.21
C ALA A 69 14.58 12.84 20.18
N GLY A 70 13.52 12.42 20.85
CA GLY A 70 12.22 13.11 20.85
C GLY A 70 11.31 12.73 22.00
N GLU A 71 10.22 13.49 22.16
CA GLU A 71 9.21 13.31 23.22
C GLU A 71 8.31 12.08 22.99
N ASN A 72 8.18 11.63 21.75
CA ASN A 72 7.30 10.54 21.35
C ASN A 72 7.98 9.70 20.25
N PRO A 73 7.70 8.38 20.16
CA PRO A 73 8.34 7.49 19.18
C PRO A 73 8.23 7.97 17.74
N PHE A 74 7.08 8.53 17.34
CA PHE A 74 6.88 9.04 15.98
C PHE A 74 7.80 10.22 15.65
N ILE A 75 8.05 11.10 16.62
CA ILE A 75 8.93 12.27 16.44
C ILE A 75 10.39 11.82 16.41
N SER A 76 10.76 10.84 17.24
CA SER A 76 12.10 10.24 17.24
C SER A 76 12.43 9.64 15.88
N ILE A 77 11.49 8.91 15.26
CA ILE A 77 11.68 8.34 13.91
C ILE A 77 11.92 9.43 12.86
N ILE A 78 11.21 10.55 12.95
CA ILE A 78 11.33 11.64 11.97
C ILE A 78 12.65 12.38 12.15
N LYS A 79 13.05 12.71 13.38
CA LYS A 79 14.29 13.43 13.69
C LYS A 79 15.56 12.61 13.47
N SER A 80 15.49 11.28 13.60
CA SER A 80 16.65 10.41 13.40
C SER A 80 17.25 10.54 11.99
N PRO A 81 18.60 10.58 11.89
CA PRO A 81 19.30 10.77 10.63
C PRO A 81 19.13 9.55 9.71
N TRP A 82 19.06 9.81 8.41
CA TRP A 82 18.98 8.77 7.39
C TRP A 82 20.36 8.19 7.09
N VAL A 83 20.54 6.88 7.31
CA VAL A 83 21.82 6.18 7.15
C VAL A 83 21.79 5.11 6.05
N GLY A 84 20.66 4.99 5.34
CA GLY A 84 20.51 4.08 4.20
C GLY A 84 20.69 2.62 4.61
N LEU A 85 21.65 1.91 4.00
CA LEU A 85 21.86 0.48 4.22
C LEU A 85 22.84 0.14 5.35
N LYS A 86 23.27 1.12 6.16
CA LYS A 86 24.22 0.89 7.26
C LYS A 86 23.69 -0.17 8.24
N VAL A 87 22.46 -0.03 8.71
CA VAL A 87 21.82 -0.95 9.67
C VAL A 87 21.77 -2.37 9.11
N PHE A 88 21.45 -2.54 7.83
CA PHE A 88 21.46 -3.85 7.18
C PHE A 88 22.85 -4.49 7.18
N LYS A 89 23.90 -3.74 6.84
CA LYS A 89 25.29 -4.23 6.89
C LYS A 89 25.68 -4.64 8.31
N ASP A 90 25.30 -3.84 9.31
CA ASP A 90 25.59 -4.13 10.70
C ASP A 90 24.92 -5.43 11.16
N VAL A 91 23.65 -5.65 10.79
CA VAL A 91 22.91 -6.88 11.10
C VAL A 91 23.52 -8.09 10.39
N PHE A 92 23.82 -7.99 9.10
CA PHE A 92 24.42 -9.09 8.33
C PHE A 92 25.87 -9.41 8.74
N SER A 93 26.58 -8.45 9.34
CA SER A 93 27.95 -8.66 9.84
C SER A 93 27.97 -9.34 11.21
N ARG A 94 26.84 -9.48 11.90
CA ARG A 94 26.77 -10.20 13.18
C ARG A 94 26.91 -11.70 12.95
N PRO A 95 27.80 -12.40 13.69
CA PRO A 95 27.99 -13.83 13.52
C PRO A 95 26.71 -14.63 13.82
N ASP A 96 25.90 -14.17 14.78
CA ASP A 96 24.67 -14.85 15.18
C ASP A 96 23.54 -14.76 14.15
N PHE A 97 23.60 -13.77 13.25
CA PHE A 97 22.55 -13.56 12.25
C PHE A 97 22.36 -14.82 11.39
N TYR A 98 23.45 -15.37 10.86
CA TYR A 98 23.39 -16.54 9.98
C TYR A 98 22.96 -17.80 10.72
N ASN A 99 23.29 -17.93 12.02
CA ASN A 99 22.84 -19.05 12.84
C ASN A 99 21.31 -19.02 12.98
N VAL A 100 20.76 -17.88 13.38
CA VAL A 100 19.30 -17.72 13.55
C VAL A 100 18.56 -17.81 12.21
N PHE A 101 19.12 -17.21 11.15
CA PHE A 101 18.54 -17.25 9.81
C PHE A 101 18.44 -18.67 9.27
N ARG A 102 19.52 -19.46 9.36
CA ARG A 102 19.53 -20.87 8.95
C ARG A 102 18.55 -21.70 9.77
N ASN A 103 18.50 -21.49 11.09
CA ASN A 103 17.55 -22.20 11.95
C ASN A 103 16.10 -21.92 11.54
N THR A 104 15.78 -20.65 11.26
CA THR A 104 14.44 -20.24 10.82
C THR A 104 14.07 -20.88 9.48
N LEU A 105 14.99 -20.93 8.52
CA LEU A 105 14.78 -21.58 7.23
C LEU A 105 14.59 -23.09 7.38
N ILE A 106 15.41 -23.77 8.18
CA ILE A 106 15.30 -25.22 8.43
C ILE A 106 13.95 -25.53 9.05
N ILE A 107 13.53 -24.81 10.09
CA ILE A 107 12.24 -25.01 10.76
C ILE A 107 11.09 -24.76 9.78
N SER A 108 11.14 -23.67 9.00
CA SER A 108 10.07 -23.33 8.04
C SER A 108 9.97 -24.36 6.93
N THR A 109 11.10 -24.87 6.45
CA THR A 109 11.17 -25.94 5.44
C THR A 109 10.63 -27.24 6.00
N TYR A 110 11.04 -27.62 7.22
CA TYR A 110 10.55 -28.83 7.88
C TYR A 110 9.04 -28.78 8.08
N LYS A 111 8.47 -27.62 8.45
CA LYS A 111 7.02 -27.43 8.51
C LYS A 111 6.36 -27.69 7.16
N ILE A 112 6.87 -27.18 6.05
CA ILE A 112 6.23 -27.36 4.74
C ILE A 112 6.28 -28.82 4.26
N PHE A 113 7.35 -29.55 4.57
CA PHE A 113 7.53 -30.92 4.07
C PHE A 113 6.95 -32.01 4.98
N PHE A 114 6.89 -31.78 6.29
CA PHE A 114 6.47 -32.81 7.26
C PHE A 114 5.13 -32.51 7.96
N LEU A 115 4.66 -31.26 7.96
CA LEU A 115 3.34 -30.86 8.50
C LEU A 115 2.36 -30.61 7.35
#